data_AF-A0A6N7PSZ9-F1
#
_entry.id   AF-A0A6N7PSZ9-F1
#
_cell.length_a   1.000
_cell.length_b   1.000
_cell.length_c   1.000
_cell.angle_alpha   90.00
_cell.angle_beta   90.00
_cell.angle_gamma   90.00
#
_symmetry.space_group_name_H-M   'P 1'
#
loop_
_entity.id
_entity.type
_entity.pdbx_description
1 polymer ?
#
loop_
_entity_poly.entity_id
_entity_poly.type
_entity_poly.pdbx_seq_one_letter_code
_entity_poly.pdbx_strand_id
1 'polypeptide(L)'
;MDPLAPIAGLSLEQYAELRALCADHPDDTDACARVAQSKDVSREDWLAAHAGWLARLEDPALGGAIAARFVPAYQAALGRAKGAAPTLTFEEYVELSAQIMHAGLSSTLARQDLDLFRYQQIAFHWNAAMSRDMQKFVAYVCAVEQELLRLHRGGERRPITTLATLIGTQATAFAAPEEAAAAVAEAAAPAPSPSPASVPAPAPAPAPASVPAPAPAPQPQQPKGIEQDAAEAAKVVGGALKSGFDKLGHALDSFGKSLSKPGVGSAVLVAWSDGNKYPGTVAQVAQGQYFVTMSNGTQLWVAEQYISAP
;
A
#
# COMPACT_ATOMS: atom_id res chain seq x y z
N MET A 1 10.27 -32.84 -6.94
CA MET A 1 8.82 -32.96 -6.73
C MET A 1 8.11 -31.94 -7.59
N ASP A 2 6.91 -32.23 -8.07
CA ASP A 2 6.07 -31.20 -8.71
C ASP A 2 5.65 -30.17 -7.64
N PRO A 3 6.02 -28.87 -7.79
CA PRO A 3 5.65 -27.83 -6.82
C PRO A 3 4.14 -27.64 -6.65
N LEU A 4 3.35 -28.10 -7.63
CA LEU A 4 1.89 -27.97 -7.65
C LEU A 4 1.17 -29.27 -7.28
N ALA A 5 1.91 -30.33 -6.90
CA ALA A 5 1.30 -31.58 -6.45
C ALA A 5 0.36 -31.32 -5.26
N PRO A 6 -0.87 -31.86 -5.26
CA PRO A 6 -1.80 -31.70 -4.14
C PRO A 6 -1.19 -32.08 -2.79
N ILE A 7 -1.57 -31.35 -1.74
CA ILE A 7 -1.14 -31.62 -0.35
C ILE A 7 -2.36 -32.09 0.42
N ALA A 8 -2.30 -33.28 1.03
CA ALA A 8 -3.45 -33.90 1.68
C ALA A 8 -4.71 -33.93 0.78
N GLY A 9 -4.51 -34.24 -0.51
CA GLY A 9 -5.59 -34.30 -1.50
C GLY A 9 -6.09 -32.94 -2.02
N LEU A 10 -5.63 -31.82 -1.45
CA LEU A 10 -6.05 -30.47 -1.86
C LEU A 10 -5.12 -29.89 -2.94
N SER A 11 -5.70 -29.58 -4.10
CA SER A 11 -5.02 -28.79 -5.14
C SER A 11 -4.79 -27.35 -4.66
N LEU A 12 -3.91 -26.62 -5.36
CA LEU A 12 -3.64 -25.21 -5.04
C LEU A 12 -4.92 -24.34 -5.19
N GLU A 13 -5.74 -24.65 -6.18
CA GLU A 13 -7.00 -23.95 -6.46
C GLU A 13 -8.05 -24.22 -5.39
N GLN A 14 -8.18 -25.47 -4.93
CA GLN A 14 -9.07 -25.82 -3.82
C GLN A 14 -8.62 -25.14 -2.52
N TYR A 15 -7.32 -25.17 -2.26
CA TYR A 15 -6.74 -24.45 -1.11
C TYR A 15 -7.01 -22.94 -1.19
N ALA A 16 -6.87 -22.33 -2.37
CA ALA A 16 -7.20 -20.92 -2.60
C ALA A 16 -8.70 -20.64 -2.37
N GLU A 17 -9.59 -21.54 -2.78
CA GLU A 17 -11.03 -21.40 -2.54
C GLU A 17 -11.38 -21.48 -1.05
N LEU A 18 -10.82 -22.45 -0.33
CA LEU A 18 -11.02 -22.57 1.11
C LEU A 18 -10.48 -21.34 1.86
N ARG A 19 -9.27 -20.87 1.51
CA ARG A 19 -8.73 -19.63 2.08
C ARG A 19 -9.62 -18.43 1.80
N ALA A 20 -10.26 -18.36 0.64
CA ALA A 20 -11.16 -17.26 0.29
C ALA A 20 -12.42 -17.26 1.16
N LEU A 21 -12.98 -18.44 1.44
CA LEU A 21 -14.11 -18.60 2.36
C LEU A 21 -13.73 -18.30 3.82
N CYS A 22 -12.47 -18.52 4.18
CA CYS A 22 -11.93 -18.23 5.51
C CYS A 22 -11.51 -16.75 5.72
N ALA A 23 -11.69 -15.89 4.72
CA ALA A 23 -11.12 -14.54 4.74
C ALA A 23 -11.70 -13.63 5.84
N ASP A 24 -12.84 -13.97 6.44
CA ASP A 24 -13.42 -13.25 7.60
C ASP A 24 -12.78 -13.66 8.94
N HIS A 25 -12.02 -14.75 8.94
CA HIS A 25 -11.46 -15.37 10.13
C HIS A 25 -10.00 -15.81 9.90
N PRO A 26 -9.10 -14.90 9.45
CA PRO A 26 -7.75 -15.29 9.02
C PRO A 26 -6.93 -15.95 10.14
N ASP A 27 -7.14 -15.53 11.40
CA ASP A 27 -6.41 -16.01 12.57
C ASP A 27 -7.13 -17.14 13.33
N ASP A 28 -8.42 -17.38 13.06
CA ASP A 28 -9.18 -18.44 13.71
C ASP A 28 -9.08 -19.73 12.90
N THR A 29 -8.05 -20.51 13.25
CA THR A 29 -7.77 -21.81 12.64
C THR A 29 -8.95 -22.78 12.79
N ASP A 30 -9.71 -22.69 13.89
CA ASP A 30 -10.87 -23.53 14.14
C ASP A 30 -12.04 -23.15 13.24
N ALA A 31 -12.30 -21.85 13.04
CA ALA A 31 -13.27 -21.37 12.07
C ALA A 31 -12.91 -21.80 10.65
N CYS A 32 -11.64 -21.68 10.27
CA CYS A 32 -11.16 -22.13 8.97
C CYS A 32 -11.40 -23.64 8.77
N ALA A 33 -11.11 -24.46 9.79
CA ALA A 33 -11.33 -25.90 9.74
C ALA A 33 -12.82 -26.25 9.61
N ARG A 34 -13.73 -25.51 10.27
CA ARG A 34 -15.18 -25.70 10.11
C ARG A 34 -15.64 -25.37 8.69
N VAL A 35 -15.11 -24.30 8.11
CA VAL A 35 -15.38 -23.93 6.70
C VAL A 35 -14.88 -25.04 5.75
N ALA A 36 -13.68 -25.56 5.96
CA ALA A 36 -13.16 -26.68 5.17
C ALA A 36 -14.03 -27.95 5.30
N GLN A 37 -14.47 -28.29 6.50
CA GLN A 37 -15.39 -29.42 6.72
C GLN A 37 -16.71 -29.27 5.97
N SER A 38 -17.23 -28.04 5.82
CA SER A 38 -18.44 -27.79 5.02
C SER A 38 -18.25 -28.05 3.51
N LYS A 39 -17.00 -28.27 3.08
CA LYS A 39 -16.59 -28.60 1.71
C LYS A 39 -16.02 -30.03 1.61
N ASP A 40 -16.40 -30.90 2.53
CA ASP A 40 -15.97 -32.31 2.60
C ASP A 40 -14.45 -32.50 2.78
N VAL A 41 -13.77 -31.51 3.36
CA VAL A 41 -12.34 -31.56 3.68
C VAL A 41 -12.18 -31.79 5.18
N SER A 42 -11.51 -32.87 5.56
CA SER A 42 -11.30 -33.16 6.98
C SER A 42 -10.45 -32.07 7.64
N ARG A 43 -10.61 -31.89 8.96
CA ARG A 43 -9.80 -30.92 9.71
C ARG A 43 -8.31 -31.25 9.61
N GLU A 44 -7.96 -32.54 9.64
CA GLU A 44 -6.57 -32.99 9.51
C GLU A 44 -6.01 -32.65 8.13
N ASP A 45 -6.75 -32.94 7.06
CA ASP A 45 -6.34 -32.63 5.68
C ASP A 45 -6.20 -31.12 5.47
N TRP A 46 -7.12 -30.32 6.01
CA TRP A 46 -7.03 -28.86 5.96
C TRP A 46 -5.75 -28.34 6.62
N LEU A 47 -5.46 -28.78 7.85
CA LEU A 47 -4.28 -28.33 8.58
C LEU A 47 -2.99 -28.79 7.89
N ALA A 48 -2.94 -30.02 7.41
CA ALA A 48 -1.81 -30.57 6.66
C ALA A 48 -1.58 -29.81 5.34
N ALA A 49 -2.64 -29.54 4.58
CA ALA A 49 -2.57 -28.78 3.35
C ALA A 49 -2.17 -27.31 3.59
N HIS A 50 -2.77 -26.67 4.59
CA HIS A 50 -2.45 -25.28 4.93
C HIS A 50 -0.98 -25.12 5.32
N ALA A 51 -0.48 -25.97 6.23
CA ALA A 51 0.93 -25.98 6.61
C ALA A 51 1.85 -26.29 5.43
N GLY A 52 1.49 -27.28 4.59
CA GLY A 52 2.30 -27.65 3.44
C GLY A 52 2.35 -26.57 2.36
N TRP A 53 1.24 -25.89 2.07
CA TRP A 53 1.21 -24.80 1.09
C TRP A 53 1.97 -23.57 1.59
N LEU A 54 1.87 -23.25 2.89
CA LEU A 54 2.69 -22.20 3.51
C LEU A 54 4.18 -22.53 3.40
N ALA A 55 4.59 -23.74 3.76
CA ALA A 55 5.99 -24.15 3.65
C ALA A 55 6.53 -24.04 2.22
N ARG A 56 5.73 -24.39 1.20
CA ARG A 56 6.14 -24.23 -0.21
C ARG A 56 6.15 -22.78 -0.69
N LEU A 57 5.27 -21.92 -0.16
CA LEU A 57 5.30 -20.48 -0.43
C LEU A 57 6.51 -19.80 0.20
N GLU A 58 7.00 -20.30 1.34
CA GLU A 58 8.19 -19.81 2.03
C GLU A 58 9.50 -20.27 1.38
N ASP A 59 9.48 -21.40 0.66
CA ASP A 59 10.63 -21.94 -0.05
C ASP A 59 11.10 -20.97 -1.17
N PRO A 60 12.34 -20.44 -1.12
CA PRO A 60 12.86 -19.54 -2.14
C PRO A 60 12.88 -20.12 -3.56
N ALA A 61 12.94 -21.45 -3.71
CA ALA A 61 12.97 -22.13 -4.99
C ALA A 61 11.56 -22.34 -5.60
N LEU A 62 10.51 -22.39 -4.77
CA LEU A 62 9.15 -22.73 -5.21
C LEU A 62 8.15 -21.58 -5.05
N GLY A 63 8.38 -20.71 -4.07
CA GLY A 63 7.42 -19.70 -3.63
C GLY A 63 6.98 -18.76 -4.75
N GLY A 64 7.88 -18.34 -5.62
CA GLY A 64 7.54 -17.49 -6.78
C GLY A 64 6.58 -18.17 -7.76
N ALA A 65 6.82 -19.44 -8.09
CA ALA A 65 5.97 -20.20 -9.03
C ALA A 65 4.59 -20.51 -8.43
N ILE A 66 4.55 -20.83 -7.14
CA ILE A 66 3.28 -21.10 -6.44
C ILE A 66 2.49 -19.81 -6.26
N ALA A 67 3.12 -18.72 -5.83
CA ALA A 67 2.50 -17.40 -5.71
C ALA A 67 1.85 -16.96 -7.03
N ALA A 68 2.55 -17.14 -8.15
CA ALA A 68 2.06 -16.77 -9.47
C ALA A 68 0.75 -17.49 -9.85
N ARG A 69 0.48 -18.68 -9.30
CA ARG A 69 -0.77 -19.42 -9.50
C ARG A 69 -1.79 -19.21 -8.39
N PHE A 70 -1.34 -19.16 -7.14
CA PHE A 70 -2.18 -19.00 -5.97
C PHE A 70 -2.92 -17.68 -5.98
N VAL A 71 -2.22 -16.57 -6.24
CA VAL A 71 -2.79 -15.21 -6.19
C VAL A 71 -4.01 -15.05 -7.11
N PRO A 72 -3.95 -15.36 -8.43
CA PRO A 72 -5.12 -15.25 -9.29
C PRO A 72 -6.25 -16.22 -8.90
N ALA A 73 -5.92 -17.45 -8.47
CA ALA A 73 -6.92 -18.42 -8.01
C ALA A 73 -7.66 -17.93 -6.76
N TYR A 74 -6.93 -17.39 -5.79
CA TYR A 74 -7.46 -16.84 -4.55
C TYR A 74 -8.35 -15.62 -4.81
N GLN A 75 -7.91 -14.70 -5.68
CA GLN A 75 -8.70 -13.53 -6.06
C GLN A 75 -9.99 -13.92 -6.79
N ALA A 76 -9.93 -14.90 -7.69
CA ALA A 76 -11.12 -15.42 -8.36
C ALA A 76 -12.09 -16.06 -7.36
N ALA A 77 -11.58 -16.83 -6.39
CA ALA A 77 -12.40 -17.43 -5.35
C ALA A 77 -13.01 -16.39 -4.40
N LEU A 78 -12.25 -15.36 -4.01
CA LEU A 78 -12.76 -14.23 -3.24
C LEU A 78 -13.88 -13.49 -3.98
N GLY A 79 -13.71 -13.27 -5.28
CA GLY A 79 -14.75 -12.66 -6.12
C GLY A 79 -16.04 -13.49 -6.17
N ARG A 80 -15.94 -14.83 -6.15
CA ARG A 80 -17.10 -15.72 -6.06
C ARG A 80 -17.74 -15.71 -4.67
N ALA A 81 -16.93 -15.73 -3.61
CA ALA A 81 -17.41 -15.83 -2.22
C ALA A 81 -18.00 -14.51 -1.70
N LYS A 82 -17.36 -13.38 -2.03
CA LYS A 82 -17.68 -12.05 -1.47
C LYS A 82 -18.19 -11.06 -2.52
N GLY A 83 -18.44 -11.53 -3.74
CA GLY A 83 -18.79 -10.69 -4.88
C GLY A 83 -17.57 -9.99 -5.49
N ALA A 84 -17.73 -9.57 -6.75
CA ALA A 84 -16.69 -8.86 -7.48
C ALA A 84 -16.25 -7.61 -6.72
N ALA A 85 -14.95 -7.30 -6.80
CA ALA A 85 -14.42 -6.05 -6.29
C ALA A 85 -15.16 -4.87 -6.94
N PRO A 86 -15.55 -3.84 -6.17
CA PRO A 86 -16.04 -2.61 -6.77
C PRO A 86 -14.97 -2.06 -7.71
N THR A 87 -15.32 -1.89 -8.98
CA THR A 87 -14.42 -1.34 -9.98
C THR A 87 -14.45 0.18 -9.90
N LEU A 88 -13.55 0.78 -9.13
CA LEU A 88 -13.32 2.22 -9.17
C LEU A 88 -12.84 2.63 -10.56
N THR A 89 -13.09 3.88 -10.97
CA THR A 89 -12.35 4.49 -12.07
C THR A 89 -10.91 4.81 -11.65
N PHE A 90 -10.04 5.13 -12.61
CA PHE A 90 -8.66 5.49 -12.31
C PHE A 90 -8.61 6.76 -11.44
N GLU A 91 -9.43 7.73 -11.77
CA GLU A 91 -9.54 9.01 -11.06
C GLU A 91 -10.05 8.82 -9.64
N GLU A 92 -11.02 7.92 -9.44
CA GLU A 92 -11.50 7.54 -8.11
C GLU A 92 -10.45 6.81 -7.27
N TYR A 93 -9.63 5.96 -7.90
CA TYR A 93 -8.53 5.29 -7.21
C TYR A 93 -7.41 6.27 -6.83
N VAL A 94 -7.11 7.25 -7.69
CA VAL A 94 -6.19 8.36 -7.39
C VAL A 94 -6.71 9.16 -6.19
N GLU A 95 -7.98 9.54 -6.20
CA GLU A 95 -8.63 10.24 -5.09
C GLU A 95 -8.57 9.43 -3.79
N LEU A 96 -8.93 8.14 -3.83
CA LEU A 96 -8.86 7.25 -2.67
C LEU A 96 -7.44 7.17 -2.11
N SER A 97 -6.44 7.03 -2.98
CA SER A 97 -5.03 6.95 -2.60
C SER A 97 -4.55 8.25 -1.92
N ALA A 98 -4.92 9.40 -2.47
CA ALA A 98 -4.60 10.71 -1.88
C ALA A 98 -5.29 10.93 -0.52
N GLN A 99 -6.56 10.53 -0.40
CA GLN A 99 -7.29 10.60 0.88
C GLN A 99 -6.64 9.72 1.97
N ILE A 100 -6.19 8.51 1.61
CA ILE A 100 -5.47 7.61 2.52
C ILE A 100 -4.16 8.24 2.99
N MET A 101 -3.39 8.87 2.11
CA MET A 101 -2.16 9.56 2.51
C MET A 101 -2.42 10.80 3.36
N HIS A 102 -3.50 11.54 3.09
CA HIS A 102 -3.86 12.74 3.84
C HIS A 102 -4.39 12.44 5.24
N ALA A 103 -5.24 11.41 5.41
CA ALA A 103 -6.01 11.20 6.63
C ALA A 103 -5.78 9.83 7.29
N GLY A 104 -4.95 8.98 6.69
CA GLY A 104 -4.74 7.60 7.11
C GLY A 104 -5.77 6.64 6.52
N LEU A 105 -5.38 5.36 6.45
CA LEU A 105 -6.19 4.29 5.88
C LEU A 105 -7.53 4.12 6.62
N SER A 106 -7.48 3.82 7.92
CA SER A 106 -8.69 3.50 8.70
C SER A 106 -9.73 4.63 8.68
N SER A 107 -9.29 5.90 8.80
CA SER A 107 -10.18 7.06 8.71
C SER A 107 -10.83 7.20 7.34
N THR A 108 -10.07 6.92 6.28
CA THR A 108 -10.59 7.03 4.91
C THR A 108 -11.55 5.90 4.60
N LEU A 109 -11.21 4.66 4.98
CA LEU A 109 -12.09 3.50 4.79
C LEU A 109 -13.43 3.67 5.50
N ALA A 110 -13.42 4.07 6.78
CA ALA A 110 -14.65 4.32 7.54
C ALA A 110 -15.53 5.41 6.92
N ARG A 111 -14.92 6.45 6.30
CA ARG A 111 -15.66 7.52 5.63
C ARG A 111 -16.26 7.13 4.28
N GLN A 112 -15.65 6.16 3.60
CA GLN A 112 -16.09 5.68 2.30
C GLN A 112 -16.99 4.44 2.43
N ASP A 113 -17.36 4.06 3.66
CA ASP A 113 -18.07 2.81 3.98
C ASP A 113 -17.40 1.58 3.32
N LEU A 114 -16.06 1.60 3.35
CA LEU A 114 -15.21 0.52 2.85
C LEU A 114 -14.67 -0.27 4.02
N ASP A 115 -14.75 -1.59 3.93
CA ASP A 115 -13.92 -2.46 4.76
C ASP A 115 -12.51 -2.60 4.17
N LEU A 116 -11.58 -3.08 5.01
CA LEU A 116 -10.18 -3.28 4.62
C LEU A 116 -10.04 -4.30 3.48
N PHE A 117 -10.90 -5.30 3.44
CA PHE A 117 -10.86 -6.35 2.45
C PHE A 117 -11.24 -5.82 1.05
N ARG A 118 -12.30 -5.02 0.94
CA ARG A 118 -12.71 -4.33 -0.28
C ARG A 118 -11.63 -3.40 -0.79
N TYR A 119 -11.00 -2.64 0.11
CA TYR A 119 -9.85 -1.83 -0.26
C TYR A 119 -8.71 -2.66 -0.85
N GLN A 120 -8.37 -3.81 -0.26
CA GLN A 120 -7.33 -4.69 -0.80
C GLN A 120 -7.68 -5.24 -2.18
N GLN A 121 -8.94 -5.59 -2.42
CA GLN A 121 -9.40 -6.00 -3.75
C GLN A 121 -9.23 -4.88 -4.79
N ILE A 122 -9.62 -3.65 -4.45
CA ILE A 122 -9.45 -2.46 -5.30
C ILE A 122 -7.95 -2.23 -5.59
N ALA A 123 -7.11 -2.23 -4.55
CA ALA A 123 -5.68 -2.00 -4.69
C ALA A 123 -5.01 -3.08 -5.54
N PHE A 124 -5.37 -4.35 -5.35
CA PHE A 124 -4.86 -5.46 -6.15
C PHE A 124 -5.24 -5.30 -7.64
N HIS A 125 -6.51 -4.98 -7.90
CA HIS A 125 -6.99 -4.72 -9.25
C HIS A 125 -6.17 -3.64 -9.94
N TRP A 126 -5.96 -2.50 -9.28
CA TRP A 126 -5.22 -1.38 -9.83
C TRP A 126 -3.72 -1.66 -9.98
N ASN A 127 -3.09 -2.36 -9.04
CA ASN A 127 -1.70 -2.79 -9.18
C ASN A 127 -1.50 -3.71 -10.40
N ALA A 128 -2.43 -4.64 -10.62
CA ALA A 128 -2.40 -5.52 -11.79
C ALA A 128 -2.71 -4.77 -13.10
N ALA A 129 -3.58 -3.76 -13.07
CA ALA A 129 -3.85 -2.90 -14.22
C ALA A 129 -2.62 -2.04 -14.57
N MET A 130 -2.02 -1.38 -13.58
CA MET A 130 -0.83 -0.55 -13.73
C MET A 130 0.39 -1.33 -14.22
N SER A 131 0.57 -2.57 -13.73
CA SER A 131 1.69 -3.42 -14.18
C SER A 131 1.54 -3.88 -15.64
N ARG A 132 0.30 -4.06 -16.12
CA ARG A 132 0.04 -4.48 -17.51
C ARG A 132 0.20 -3.34 -18.51
N ASP A 133 -0.12 -2.12 -18.12
CA ASP A 133 -0.10 -0.94 -18.99
C ASP A 133 0.60 0.24 -18.31
N MET A 134 1.87 0.04 -17.98
CA MET A 134 2.66 1.02 -17.23
C MET A 134 2.71 2.39 -17.92
N GLN A 135 2.70 2.43 -19.27
CA GLN A 135 2.70 3.66 -20.04
C GLN A 135 1.42 4.49 -19.83
N LYS A 136 0.26 3.83 -19.75
CA LYS A 136 -1.01 4.49 -19.48
C LYS A 136 -1.09 5.10 -18.08
N PHE A 137 -0.39 4.52 -17.12
CA PHE A 137 -0.47 4.91 -15.70
C PHE A 137 0.78 5.58 -15.15
N VAL A 138 1.72 5.98 -16.02
CA VAL A 138 2.96 6.68 -15.62
C VAL A 138 2.67 7.96 -14.81
N ALA A 139 1.52 8.59 -15.06
CA ALA A 139 1.06 9.78 -14.35
C ALA A 139 0.42 9.50 -12.99
N TYR A 140 0.24 8.23 -12.56
CA TYR A 140 -0.44 7.89 -11.31
C TYR A 140 0.16 8.60 -10.10
N VAL A 141 1.48 8.51 -9.92
CA VAL A 141 2.16 9.14 -8.78
C VAL A 141 1.94 10.65 -8.78
N CYS A 142 2.16 11.32 -9.92
CA CYS A 142 1.91 12.76 -10.03
C CYS A 142 0.44 13.14 -9.81
N ALA A 143 -0.50 12.33 -10.30
CA ALA A 143 -1.94 12.59 -10.11
C ALA A 143 -2.33 12.48 -8.64
N VAL A 144 -1.79 11.49 -7.92
CA VAL A 144 -2.02 11.33 -6.48
C VAL A 144 -1.36 12.47 -5.70
N GLU A 145 -0.15 12.89 -6.04
CA GLU A 145 0.52 14.04 -5.41
C GLU A 145 -0.24 15.35 -5.62
N GLN A 146 -0.73 15.60 -6.84
CA GLN A 146 -1.55 16.77 -7.15
C GLN A 146 -2.83 16.78 -6.30
N GLU A 147 -3.47 15.62 -6.18
CA GLU A 147 -4.67 15.46 -5.39
C GLU A 147 -4.39 15.63 -3.88
N LEU A 148 -3.29 15.08 -3.37
CA LEU A 148 -2.83 15.28 -2.01
C LEU A 148 -2.55 16.76 -1.70
N LEU A 149 -1.89 17.48 -2.61
CA LEU A 149 -1.64 18.91 -2.48
C LEU A 149 -2.95 19.73 -2.45
N ARG A 150 -3.94 19.32 -3.24
CA ARG A 150 -5.27 19.94 -3.24
C ARG A 150 -5.95 19.78 -1.88
N LEU A 151 -5.89 18.58 -1.29
CA LEU A 151 -6.43 18.31 0.05
C LEU A 151 -5.71 19.13 1.13
N HIS A 152 -4.37 19.22 1.10
CA HIS A 152 -3.61 20.05 2.04
C HIS A 152 -3.93 21.55 1.95
N ARG A 153 -4.36 22.04 0.79
CA ARG A 153 -4.83 23.43 0.59
C ARG A 153 -6.29 23.65 1.03
N GLY A 154 -6.91 22.66 1.68
CA GLY A 154 -8.31 22.73 2.12
C GLY A 154 -9.32 22.46 1.01
N GLY A 155 -8.90 21.86 -0.11
CA GLY A 155 -9.83 21.44 -1.17
C GLY A 155 -10.81 20.37 -0.67
N GLU A 156 -12.07 20.47 -1.09
CA GLU A 156 -13.11 19.51 -0.72
C GLU A 156 -12.82 18.11 -1.28
N ARG A 157 -12.94 17.07 -0.47
CA ARG A 157 -12.74 15.67 -0.92
C ARG A 157 -13.77 15.31 -1.98
N ARG A 158 -13.35 14.64 -3.05
CA ARG A 158 -14.31 14.17 -4.05
C ARG A 158 -14.96 12.87 -3.57
N PRO A 159 -16.29 12.73 -3.75
CA PRO A 159 -16.97 11.48 -3.41
C PRO A 159 -16.57 10.38 -4.40
N ILE A 160 -16.34 9.18 -3.88
CA ILE A 160 -16.10 8.00 -4.71
C ILE A 160 -17.47 7.44 -5.10
N THR A 161 -17.98 7.88 -6.25
CA THR A 161 -19.38 7.69 -6.65
C THR A 161 -19.68 6.23 -6.95
N THR A 162 -18.72 5.50 -7.51
CA THR A 162 -18.91 4.08 -7.84
C THR A 162 -19.17 3.21 -6.60
N LEU A 163 -18.64 3.59 -5.44
CA LEU A 163 -18.90 2.86 -4.18
C LEU A 163 -20.32 3.07 -3.67
N ALA A 164 -20.83 4.31 -3.74
CA ALA A 164 -22.18 4.63 -3.29
C ALA A 164 -23.25 3.84 -4.05
N THR A 165 -23.07 3.62 -5.37
CA THR A 165 -24.00 2.83 -6.18
C THR A 165 -23.94 1.34 -5.85
N LEU A 166 -22.75 0.78 -5.60
CA LEU A 166 -22.56 -0.64 -5.31
C LEU A 166 -23.07 -1.04 -3.92
N ILE A 167 -22.88 -0.21 -2.91
CA ILE A 167 -23.34 -0.47 -1.54
C ILE A 167 -24.88 -0.36 -1.48
N GLY A 168 -25.46 0.66 -2.10
CA GLY A 168 -26.92 0.82 -2.17
C GLY A 168 -27.65 -0.33 -2.90
N THR A 169 -26.97 -0.98 -3.86
CA THR A 169 -27.54 -2.12 -4.60
C THR A 169 -27.43 -3.44 -3.83
N GLN A 170 -26.40 -3.63 -2.98
CA GLN A 170 -26.30 -4.85 -2.16
C GLN A 170 -27.15 -4.78 -0.88
N ALA A 171 -27.31 -3.59 -0.28
CA ALA A 171 -28.14 -3.42 0.92
C ALA A 171 -29.63 -3.74 0.68
N THR A 172 -30.12 -3.59 -0.55
CA THR A 172 -31.52 -3.89 -0.90
C THR A 172 -31.77 -5.37 -1.25
N ALA A 173 -30.72 -6.17 -1.49
CA ALA A 173 -30.86 -7.59 -1.81
C ALA A 173 -31.01 -8.49 -0.57
N PHE A 174 -30.67 -7.99 0.63
CA PHE A 174 -30.77 -8.71 1.91
C PHE A 174 -31.81 -8.12 2.88
N ALA A 175 -32.47 -7.03 2.52
CA ALA A 175 -33.52 -6.44 3.33
C ALA A 175 -34.85 -7.16 3.09
N ALA A 176 -35.24 -8.03 4.03
CA ALA A 176 -36.63 -8.43 4.22
C ALA A 176 -37.49 -7.17 4.51
N PRO A 177 -38.79 -7.16 4.14
CA PRO A 177 -39.62 -5.98 4.25
C PRO A 177 -40.02 -5.75 5.71
N GLU A 178 -39.27 -4.92 6.43
CA GLU A 178 -39.67 -4.45 7.77
C GLU A 178 -40.20 -3.01 7.68
N GLU A 179 -41.52 -2.97 7.67
CA GLU A 179 -42.45 -2.01 8.27
C GLU A 179 -41.92 -0.65 8.75
N ALA A 180 -42.57 0.39 8.23
CA ALA A 180 -42.34 1.79 8.52
C ALA A 180 -42.54 2.17 10.00
N ALA A 181 -41.61 2.96 10.54
CA ALA A 181 -41.90 3.79 11.70
C ALA A 181 -41.07 5.10 11.74
N ALA A 182 -41.83 6.19 11.67
CA ALA A 182 -41.70 7.45 12.42
C ALA A 182 -40.45 8.35 12.26
N ALA A 183 -40.74 9.53 11.71
CA ALA A 183 -39.95 10.76 11.73
C ALA A 183 -39.78 11.32 13.16
N VAL A 184 -38.58 11.82 13.48
CA VAL A 184 -38.35 12.72 14.62
C VAL A 184 -37.38 13.85 14.25
N ALA A 185 -37.95 15.06 14.28
CA ALA A 185 -37.44 16.37 14.66
C ALA A 185 -35.98 16.79 14.39
N GLU A 186 -35.91 17.85 13.58
CA GLU A 186 -34.85 18.82 13.31
C GLU A 186 -34.32 19.50 14.59
N ALA A 187 -32.99 19.49 14.80
CA ALA A 187 -32.30 20.15 15.90
C ALA A 187 -31.35 21.25 15.38
N ALA A 188 -31.41 22.41 16.04
CA ALA A 188 -30.91 23.70 15.58
C ALA A 188 -29.37 23.84 15.48
N ALA A 189 -28.95 24.67 14.53
CA ALA A 189 -27.58 25.04 14.23
C ALA A 189 -26.94 25.95 15.30
N PRO A 190 -25.66 25.72 15.70
CA PRO A 190 -24.90 26.66 16.53
C PRO A 190 -24.30 27.82 15.72
N ALA A 191 -24.26 29.00 16.35
CA ALA A 191 -23.80 30.28 15.81
C ALA A 191 -22.27 30.36 15.56
N PRO A 192 -21.79 31.25 14.66
CA PRO A 192 -20.38 31.36 14.31
C PRO A 192 -19.52 32.03 15.39
N SER A 193 -18.30 31.50 15.57
CA SER A 193 -17.25 31.97 16.49
C SER A 193 -16.43 33.13 15.87
N PRO A 194 -15.98 34.13 16.66
CA PRO A 194 -15.31 35.33 16.15
C PRO A 194 -13.89 35.09 15.61
N SER A 195 -13.56 35.91 14.60
CA SER A 195 -12.31 35.92 13.83
C SER A 195 -11.10 36.40 14.67
N PRO A 196 -9.96 35.68 14.67
CA PRO A 196 -8.74 36.12 15.35
C PRO A 196 -7.99 37.22 14.58
N ALA A 197 -7.51 38.21 15.34
CA ALA A 197 -6.79 39.38 14.86
C ALA A 197 -5.38 39.06 14.31
N SER A 198 -4.99 39.84 13.29
CA SER A 198 -3.73 39.73 12.56
C SER A 198 -2.50 39.98 13.43
N VAL A 199 -1.54 39.06 13.39
CA VAL A 199 -0.21 39.20 14.02
C VAL A 199 0.73 39.97 13.07
N PRO A 200 1.50 40.97 13.55
CA PRO A 200 2.41 41.77 12.73
C PRO A 200 3.65 41.00 12.25
N ALA A 201 4.13 41.39 11.07
CA ALA A 201 5.23 40.75 10.32
C ALA A 201 6.61 40.90 11.00
N PRO A 202 7.43 39.83 11.05
CA PRO A 202 8.79 39.91 11.57
C PRO A 202 9.76 40.59 10.60
N ALA A 203 10.73 41.32 11.18
CA ALA A 203 11.75 42.12 10.51
C ALA A 203 12.79 41.25 9.75
N PRO A 204 13.41 41.77 8.67
CA PRO A 204 14.35 41.03 7.84
C PRO A 204 15.68 40.72 8.56
N ALA A 205 16.15 39.47 8.41
CA ALA A 205 17.42 38.99 8.95
C ALA A 205 18.64 39.43 8.09
N PRO A 206 19.81 39.66 8.71
CA PRO A 206 21.01 40.15 8.03
C PRO A 206 21.67 39.13 7.10
N ALA A 207 22.31 39.64 6.05
CA ALA A 207 22.94 38.88 4.98
C ALA A 207 24.19 38.09 5.45
N PRO A 208 24.33 36.80 5.09
CA PRO A 208 25.50 36.00 5.45
C PRO A 208 26.73 36.34 4.60
N ALA A 209 27.89 36.39 5.27
CA ALA A 209 29.21 36.61 4.68
C ALA A 209 29.69 35.38 3.88
N SER A 210 30.48 35.64 2.84
CA SER A 210 31.01 34.65 1.89
C SER A 210 32.02 33.68 2.54
N VAL A 211 31.82 32.39 2.30
CA VAL A 211 32.71 31.29 2.71
C VAL A 211 33.69 30.93 1.58
N PRO A 212 34.98 30.65 1.86
CA PRO A 212 35.99 30.31 0.85
C PRO A 212 35.77 28.97 0.15
N ALA A 213 36.24 28.88 -1.10
CA ALA A 213 36.05 27.74 -2.01
C ALA A 213 36.79 26.45 -1.57
N PRO A 214 36.15 25.26 -1.61
CA PRO A 214 36.78 23.99 -1.31
C PRO A 214 37.57 23.40 -2.50
N ALA A 215 38.63 22.67 -2.16
CA ALA A 215 39.57 22.02 -3.08
C ALA A 215 38.97 20.80 -3.83
N PRO A 216 39.55 20.37 -4.98
CA PRO A 216 38.95 19.36 -5.85
C PRO A 216 38.94 17.95 -5.25
N ALA A 217 37.80 17.25 -5.37
CA ALA A 217 37.62 15.87 -4.92
C ALA A 217 37.99 14.81 -5.99
N PRO A 218 38.36 13.58 -5.58
CA PRO A 218 38.83 12.51 -6.48
C PRO A 218 37.74 11.92 -7.39
N GLN A 219 38.13 11.44 -8.57
CA GLN A 219 37.23 10.86 -9.57
C GLN A 219 36.70 9.46 -9.19
N PRO A 220 35.38 9.19 -9.34
CA PRO A 220 34.78 7.87 -9.10
C PRO A 220 35.10 6.83 -10.18
N GLN A 221 35.34 5.60 -9.73
CA GLN A 221 35.44 4.40 -10.55
C GLN A 221 34.05 3.89 -10.96
N GLN A 222 33.90 3.48 -12.22
CA GLN A 222 32.63 3.02 -12.80
C GLN A 222 32.19 1.64 -12.27
N PRO A 223 30.91 1.43 -11.89
CA PRO A 223 30.38 0.11 -11.61
C PRO A 223 29.78 -0.57 -12.86
N LYS A 224 29.95 -1.89 -12.90
CA LYS A 224 29.46 -2.82 -13.93
C LYS A 224 28.04 -3.29 -13.61
N GLY A 225 27.21 -3.42 -14.65
CA GLY A 225 26.22 -4.49 -14.82
C GLY A 225 24.79 -4.27 -14.30
N ILE A 226 23.88 -3.87 -15.19
CA ILE A 226 22.42 -3.70 -14.97
C ILE A 226 21.66 -5.04 -14.80
N GLU A 227 22.28 -6.19 -15.10
CA GLU A 227 21.59 -7.49 -15.06
C GLU A 227 21.35 -8.07 -13.65
N GLN A 228 21.96 -7.51 -12.60
CA GLN A 228 21.69 -7.94 -11.21
C GLN A 228 20.38 -7.39 -10.62
N ASP A 229 19.90 -6.24 -11.11
CA ASP A 229 18.73 -5.54 -10.54
C ASP A 229 17.39 -6.24 -10.84
N ALA A 230 17.30 -6.96 -11.96
CA ALA A 230 16.10 -7.71 -12.33
C ALA A 230 15.86 -8.94 -11.44
N ALA A 231 16.93 -9.57 -10.95
CA ALA A 231 16.86 -10.71 -10.03
C ALA A 231 16.51 -10.27 -8.59
N GLU A 232 16.85 -9.05 -8.21
CA GLU A 232 16.57 -8.49 -6.89
C GLU A 232 15.12 -7.98 -6.77
N ALA A 233 14.58 -7.38 -7.85
CA ALA A 233 13.17 -6.98 -7.93
C ALA A 233 12.19 -8.17 -7.79
N ALA A 234 12.52 -9.34 -8.35
CA ALA A 234 11.73 -10.56 -8.18
C ALA A 234 11.74 -11.08 -6.73
N LYS A 235 12.83 -10.83 -5.99
CA LYS A 235 12.99 -11.20 -4.58
C LYS A 235 12.18 -10.29 -3.64
N VAL A 236 12.04 -9.02 -3.97
CA VAL A 236 11.26 -8.03 -3.21
C VAL A 236 9.75 -8.28 -3.36
N VAL A 237 9.28 -8.62 -4.55
CA VAL A 237 7.86 -8.98 -4.78
C VAL A 237 7.50 -10.32 -4.12
N GLY A 238 8.41 -11.31 -4.16
CA GLY A 238 8.25 -12.56 -3.40
C GLY A 238 8.30 -12.35 -1.87
N GLY A 239 9.09 -11.38 -1.40
CA GLY A 239 9.20 -10.99 0.01
C GLY A 239 8.00 -10.18 0.56
N ALA A 240 7.32 -9.42 -0.29
CA ALA A 240 6.07 -8.73 0.05
C ALA A 240 4.88 -9.71 0.14
N LEU A 241 4.88 -10.77 -0.68
CA LEU A 241 3.92 -11.87 -0.58
C LEU A 241 4.17 -12.76 0.65
N LYS A 242 5.45 -12.94 1.04
CA LYS A 242 5.95 -13.65 2.24
C LYS A 242 5.44 -13.10 3.57
N SER A 243 4.86 -11.90 3.60
CA SER A 243 4.22 -11.30 4.79
C SER A 243 2.79 -10.82 4.49
N GLY A 244 2.21 -11.26 3.36
CA GLY A 244 0.96 -10.72 2.84
C GLY A 244 -0.31 -11.31 3.44
N PHE A 245 -0.24 -12.33 4.32
CA PHE A 245 -1.46 -12.97 4.84
C PHE A 245 -1.67 -12.84 6.35
N ASP A 246 -0.67 -13.09 7.19
CA ASP A 246 -0.79 -12.83 8.66
C ASP A 246 -0.17 -11.49 9.08
N LYS A 247 0.57 -10.87 8.16
CA LYS A 247 1.22 -9.57 8.36
C LYS A 247 0.59 -8.48 7.53
N LEU A 248 -0.49 -8.65 6.75
CA LEU A 248 -1.01 -7.57 5.90
C LEU A 248 -1.37 -6.29 6.69
N GLY A 249 -1.72 -6.39 7.98
CA GLY A 249 -1.83 -5.24 8.89
C GLY A 249 -0.48 -4.60 9.31
N HIS A 250 0.56 -5.39 9.58
CA HIS A 250 1.92 -4.92 9.93
C HIS A 250 2.85 -4.68 8.74
N ALA A 251 2.51 -5.24 7.58
CA ALA A 251 3.16 -5.12 6.29
C ALA A 251 2.56 -3.95 5.54
N LEU A 252 1.33 -3.49 5.83
CA LEU A 252 0.91 -2.12 5.51
C LEU A 252 1.61 -1.08 6.39
N ASP A 253 1.90 -1.38 7.66
CA ASP A 253 2.76 -0.52 8.49
C ASP A 253 4.22 -0.53 7.99
N SER A 254 4.71 -1.69 7.52
CA SER A 254 6.04 -1.82 6.90
C SER A 254 6.09 -1.36 5.44
N PHE A 255 4.97 -1.37 4.71
CA PHE A 255 4.82 -0.78 3.38
C PHE A 255 4.62 0.73 3.51
N GLY A 256 4.00 1.22 4.58
CA GLY A 256 4.04 2.62 4.99
C GLY A 256 5.46 3.08 5.33
N LYS A 257 6.21 2.28 6.10
CA LYS A 257 7.64 2.52 6.39
C LYS A 257 8.58 2.26 5.21
N SER A 258 8.21 1.38 4.26
CA SER A 258 8.98 1.10 3.04
C SER A 258 8.63 2.06 1.90
N LEU A 259 7.44 2.64 1.89
CA LEU A 259 7.07 3.82 1.10
C LEU A 259 7.69 5.09 1.67
N SER A 260 8.14 5.05 2.94
CA SER A 260 8.96 6.12 3.54
C SER A 260 10.42 6.03 3.12
N LYS A 261 10.87 4.94 2.45
CA LYS A 261 12.23 4.88 1.93
C LYS A 261 12.31 5.76 0.69
N PRO A 262 13.12 6.83 0.71
CA PRO A 262 13.17 7.77 -0.40
C PRO A 262 13.67 7.07 -1.66
N GLY A 263 12.88 7.10 -2.73
CA GLY A 263 13.28 6.58 -4.03
C GLY A 263 14.24 7.53 -4.75
N VAL A 264 14.77 7.10 -5.89
CA VAL A 264 15.48 8.02 -6.79
C VAL A 264 14.55 9.16 -7.20
N GLY A 265 15.01 10.40 -7.07
CA GLY A 265 14.26 11.63 -7.27
C GLY A 265 13.62 12.20 -5.99
N SER A 266 13.55 11.45 -4.90
CA SER A 266 12.96 11.94 -3.65
C SER A 266 13.85 12.97 -2.97
N ALA A 267 13.24 14.04 -2.45
CA ALA A 267 13.90 14.97 -1.53
C ALA A 267 14.15 14.27 -0.18
N VAL A 268 15.31 14.52 0.41
CA VAL A 268 15.78 13.91 1.65
C VAL A 268 16.54 14.91 2.51
N LEU A 269 16.57 14.66 3.82
CA LEU A 269 17.45 15.33 4.77
C LEU A 269 18.56 14.38 5.19
N VAL A 270 19.80 14.78 4.93
CA VAL A 270 21.01 14.06 5.32
C VAL A 270 21.52 14.60 6.65
N ALA A 271 21.51 13.79 7.70
CA ALA A 271 22.10 14.10 8.99
C ALA A 271 23.63 14.00 8.92
N TRP A 272 24.33 15.03 9.40
CA TRP A 272 25.79 15.08 9.41
C TRP A 272 26.37 14.98 10.82
N SER A 273 27.68 14.82 10.89
CA SER A 273 28.41 14.66 12.16
C SER A 273 28.36 15.88 13.09
N ASP A 274 28.00 17.05 12.57
CA ASP A 274 27.80 18.29 13.34
C ASP A 274 26.39 18.36 13.99
N GLY A 275 25.55 17.34 13.78
CA GLY A 275 24.18 17.28 14.28
C GLY A 275 23.16 18.00 13.41
N ASN A 276 23.59 18.71 12.36
CA ASN A 276 22.69 19.38 11.43
C ASN A 276 22.18 18.41 10.35
N LYS A 277 21.04 18.77 9.77
CA LYS A 277 20.43 18.06 8.64
C LYS A 277 20.43 18.95 7.41
N TYR A 278 20.85 18.38 6.28
CA TYR A 278 21.01 19.11 5.03
C TYR A 278 20.10 18.54 3.95
N PRO A 279 19.38 19.38 3.19
CA PRO A 279 18.51 18.90 2.12
C PRO A 279 19.32 18.40 0.92
N GLY A 280 18.85 17.32 0.33
CA GLY A 280 19.37 16.77 -0.92
C GLY A 280 18.30 15.97 -1.67
N THR A 281 18.67 15.44 -2.82
CA THR A 281 17.81 14.60 -3.67
C THR A 281 18.52 13.29 -3.95
N VAL A 282 17.83 12.17 -3.76
CA VAL A 282 18.40 10.85 -4.06
C VAL A 282 18.57 10.71 -5.57
N ALA A 283 19.79 10.49 -6.04
CA ALA A 283 20.12 10.21 -7.43
C ALA A 283 20.25 8.70 -7.72
N GLN A 284 20.59 7.88 -6.73
CA GLN A 284 20.68 6.42 -6.86
C GLN A 284 20.50 5.72 -5.49
N VAL A 285 20.07 4.47 -5.48
CA VAL A 285 20.00 3.61 -4.28
C VAL A 285 20.77 2.32 -4.57
N ALA A 286 21.67 1.91 -3.68
CA ALA A 286 22.39 0.64 -3.79
C ALA A 286 22.83 0.15 -2.41
N GLN A 287 22.62 -1.14 -2.12
CA GLN A 287 23.15 -1.82 -0.91
C GLN A 287 22.83 -1.12 0.42
N GLY A 288 21.62 -0.55 0.58
CA GLY A 288 21.23 0.17 1.80
C GLY A 288 21.92 1.53 1.98
N GLN A 289 22.53 2.05 0.91
CA GLN A 289 23.05 3.40 0.81
C GLN A 289 22.31 4.17 -0.28
N TYR A 290 22.35 5.48 -0.16
CA TYR A 290 21.69 6.42 -1.04
C TYR A 290 22.73 7.38 -1.60
N PHE A 291 22.82 7.45 -2.92
CA PHE A 291 23.60 8.47 -3.59
C PHE A 291 22.77 9.74 -3.62
N VAL A 292 23.14 10.76 -2.84
CA VAL A 292 22.36 12.00 -2.68
C VAL A 292 23.11 13.16 -3.32
N THR A 293 22.39 13.96 -4.12
CA THR A 293 22.83 15.26 -4.61
C THR A 293 22.33 16.35 -3.66
N MET A 294 23.25 16.97 -2.92
CA MET A 294 22.97 18.06 -1.97
C MET A 294 22.61 19.36 -2.70
N SER A 295 21.96 20.30 -2.02
CA SER A 295 21.57 21.61 -2.60
C SER A 295 22.75 22.44 -3.13
N ASN A 296 23.97 22.22 -2.64
CA ASN A 296 25.19 22.87 -3.13
C ASN A 296 25.84 22.16 -4.34
N GLY A 297 25.18 21.13 -4.90
CA GLY A 297 25.68 20.34 -6.03
C GLY A 297 26.62 19.19 -5.64
N THR A 298 26.99 19.06 -4.37
CA THR A 298 27.84 17.95 -3.90
C THR A 298 27.09 16.64 -3.97
N GLN A 299 27.75 15.58 -4.44
CA GLN A 299 27.19 14.23 -4.50
C GLN A 299 27.94 13.30 -3.57
N LEU A 300 27.23 12.51 -2.77
CA LEU A 300 27.85 11.53 -1.87
C LEU A 300 26.93 10.35 -1.58
N TRP A 301 27.53 9.21 -1.26
CA TRP A 301 26.83 8.06 -0.72
C TRP A 301 26.60 8.23 0.77
N VAL A 302 25.35 8.09 1.20
CA VAL A 302 24.88 8.26 2.57
C VAL A 302 24.22 6.95 3.00
N ALA A 303 24.59 6.42 4.16
CA ALA A 303 23.94 5.24 4.72
C ALA A 303 22.50 5.56 5.13
N GLU A 304 21.59 4.58 4.99
CA GLU A 304 20.15 4.72 5.28
C GLU A 304 19.86 5.40 6.63
N GLN A 305 20.64 5.08 7.67
CA GLN A 305 20.47 5.63 9.02
C GLN A 305 20.69 7.15 9.15
N TYR A 306 21.33 7.79 8.16
CA TYR A 306 21.55 9.23 8.12
C TYR A 306 20.56 9.97 7.23
N ILE A 307 19.62 9.25 6.62
CA ILE A 307 18.59 9.85 5.77
C ILE A 307 17.26 9.88 6.51
N SER A 308 16.63 11.04 6.52
CA SER A 308 15.23 11.20 6.90
C SER A 308 14.43 11.86 5.78
N ALA A 309 13.12 11.61 5.73
CA ALA A 309 12.21 12.40 4.92
C ALA A 309 12.30 13.90 5.31
N PRO A 310 12.08 14.83 4.36
CA PRO A 310 12.10 16.27 4.61
C PRO A 310 11.01 16.74 5.57
#